data_AF-A0A429DXB9-F1
#
_entry.id   AF-A0A429DXB9-F1
#
_cell.length_a   1.000
_cell.length_b   1.000
_cell.length_c   1.000
_cell.angle_alpha   90.00
_cell.angle_beta   90.00
_cell.angle_gamma   90.00
#
_symmetry.space_group_name_H-M   'P 1'
#
loop_
_entity.id
_entity.type
_entity.pdbx_description
1 polymer ?
#
loop_
_entity_poly.entity_id
_entity_poly.type
_entity_poly.pdbx_seq_one_letter_code
_entity_poly.pdbx_strand_id
1 'polypeptide(L)'
;MPVPNDNSRSPAAWCYGGNQIRRWRTLANVSREALAAAANYAPETISSMERGVRMPSPRLLDIADELCGAQGMLSAARALDPDETARLIERKAGRRE
;
A
#
# COMPACT_ATOMS: atom_id res chain seq x y z
N MET A 1 5.73 -29.25 -20.79
CA MET A 1 6.45 -28.07 -20.28
C MET A 1 5.81 -27.70 -18.94
N PRO A 2 6.49 -27.81 -17.79
CA PRO A 2 5.96 -27.21 -16.56
C PRO A 2 5.90 -25.70 -16.75
N VAL A 3 4.74 -25.11 -16.51
CA VAL A 3 4.62 -23.65 -16.41
C VAL A 3 5.53 -23.21 -15.25
N PRO A 4 6.41 -22.20 -15.43
CA PRO A 4 7.18 -21.67 -14.31
C PRO A 4 6.17 -21.18 -13.28
N ASN A 5 6.19 -21.81 -12.10
CA ASN A 5 5.40 -21.38 -10.95
C ASN A 5 5.93 -20.00 -10.55
N ASP A 6 5.23 -18.97 -11.01
CA ASP A 6 5.54 -17.54 -10.89
C ASP A 6 5.33 -17.03 -9.45
N ASN A 7 5.81 -17.79 -8.46
CA ASN A 7 5.81 -17.40 -7.05
C ASN A 7 6.79 -16.24 -6.75
N SER A 8 7.60 -15.83 -7.75
CA SER A 8 8.50 -14.68 -7.69
C SER A 8 7.84 -13.37 -8.16
N ARG A 9 6.65 -13.43 -8.76
CA ARG A 9 5.89 -12.24 -9.10
C ARG A 9 5.10 -11.85 -7.87
N SER A 10 5.47 -10.72 -7.29
CA SER A 10 4.72 -10.13 -6.20
C SER A 10 3.22 -10.18 -6.50
N PRO A 11 2.36 -10.54 -5.53
CA PRO A 11 0.93 -10.62 -5.72
C PRO A 11 0.41 -9.41 -6.50
N ALA A 12 -0.47 -9.61 -7.48
CA ALA A 12 -0.98 -8.52 -8.32
C ALA A 12 -1.52 -7.34 -7.49
N ALA A 13 -2.04 -7.62 -6.28
CA ALA A 13 -2.44 -6.65 -5.27
C ALA A 13 -1.31 -5.68 -4.86
N TRP A 14 -0.07 -6.15 -4.70
CA TRP A 14 1.08 -5.32 -4.30
C TRP A 14 1.51 -4.40 -5.43
N CYS A 15 1.61 -4.94 -6.65
CA CYS A 15 1.86 -4.16 -7.85
C CYS A 15 0.77 -3.10 -8.05
N TYR A 16 -0.50 -3.45 -7.83
CA TYR A 16 -1.61 -2.51 -7.91
C TYR A 16 -1.48 -1.40 -6.86
N GLY A 17 -1.30 -1.75 -5.58
CA GLY A 17 -1.15 -0.77 -4.49
C GLY A 17 0.02 0.19 -4.70
N GLY A 18 1.18 -0.33 -5.11
CA GLY A 18 2.35 0.48 -5.44
C GLY A 18 2.12 1.45 -6.60
N ASN A 19 1.46 0.99 -7.67
CA ASN A 19 1.12 1.83 -8.81
C ASN A 19 0.12 2.94 -8.44
N GLN A 20 -0.88 2.65 -7.58
CA GLN A 20 -1.81 3.67 -7.13
C GLN A 20 -1.13 4.76 -6.30
N ILE A 21 -0.24 4.38 -5.36
CA ILE A 21 0.56 5.34 -4.60
C ILE A 21 1.34 6.25 -5.54
N ARG A 22 2.05 5.67 -6.51
CA ARG A 22 2.83 6.45 -7.49
C ARG A 22 1.95 7.42 -8.27
N ARG A 23 0.79 6.97 -8.74
CA ARG A 23 -0.13 7.77 -9.55
C ARG A 23 -0.68 8.96 -8.76
N TRP A 24 -1.19 8.73 -7.55
CA TRP A 24 -1.71 9.78 -6.69
C TRP A 24 -0.63 10.77 -6.27
N ARG A 25 0.56 10.27 -5.95
CA ARG A 25 1.72 11.10 -5.65
C ARG A 25 2.07 12.03 -6.80
N THR A 26 2.09 11.52 -8.05
CA THR A 26 2.34 12.34 -9.23
C THR A 26 1.22 13.35 -9.49
N LEU A 27 -0.05 12.97 -9.30
CA LEU A 27 -1.20 13.87 -9.46
C LEU A 27 -1.18 15.02 -8.44
N ALA A 28 -0.82 14.73 -7.19
CA ALA A 28 -0.71 15.72 -6.12
C ALA A 28 0.63 16.48 -6.12
N ASN A 29 1.50 16.21 -7.10
CA ASN A 29 2.85 16.79 -7.21
C ASN A 29 3.70 16.60 -5.94
N VAL A 30 3.50 15.49 -5.22
CA VAL A 30 4.23 15.12 -4.01
C VAL A 30 5.52 14.39 -4.41
N SER A 31 6.66 14.73 -3.82
CA SER A 31 7.91 14.01 -4.09
C SER A 31 7.97 12.70 -3.30
N ARG A 32 8.82 11.76 -3.72
CA ARG A 32 8.97 10.49 -3.00
C ARG A 32 9.58 10.74 -1.62
N GLU A 33 10.47 11.72 -1.54
CA GLU A 33 11.15 12.19 -0.34
C GLU A 33 10.16 12.82 0.65
N ALA A 34 9.22 13.63 0.17
CA ALA A 34 8.19 14.24 1.01
C ALA A 34 7.26 13.17 1.62
N LEU A 35 6.81 12.22 0.81
CA LEU A 35 6.01 11.09 1.29
C LEU A 35 6.80 10.22 2.27
N ALA A 36 8.07 9.94 1.98
CA ALA A 36 8.95 9.18 2.84
C ALA A 36 9.17 9.87 4.19
N ALA A 37 9.42 11.19 4.19
CA ALA A 37 9.58 11.98 5.40
C ALA A 37 8.31 11.97 6.26
N ALA A 38 7.15 12.20 5.65
CA ALA A 38 5.88 12.20 6.38
C ALA A 38 5.50 10.82 6.93
N ALA A 39 5.79 9.76 6.16
CA ALA A 39 5.53 8.38 6.58
C ALA A 39 6.63 7.78 7.46
N ASN A 40 7.71 8.54 7.74
CA ASN A 40 8.89 8.11 8.48
C ASN A 40 9.53 6.84 7.92
N TYR A 41 9.66 6.80 6.59
CA TYR A 41 10.33 5.75 5.82
C TYR A 41 11.53 6.31 5.07
N ALA A 42 12.43 5.42 4.64
CA ALA A 42 13.45 5.77 3.66
C ALA A 42 12.81 5.89 2.26
N PRO A 43 13.26 6.82 1.40
CA PRO A 43 12.75 6.95 0.04
C PRO A 43 12.93 5.67 -0.80
N GLU A 44 13.96 4.87 -0.51
CA GLU A 44 14.17 3.55 -1.12
C GLU A 44 13.07 2.55 -0.76
N THR A 45 12.53 2.63 0.45
CA THR A 45 11.41 1.79 0.90
C THR A 45 10.15 2.12 0.11
N ILE A 46 9.88 3.41 -0.10
CA ILE A 46 8.77 3.86 -0.95
C ILE A 46 8.96 3.37 -2.39
N SER A 47 10.18 3.46 -2.94
CA SER A 47 10.49 2.94 -4.27
C SER A 47 10.27 1.42 -4.40
N SER A 48 10.57 0.66 -3.34
CA SER A 48 10.33 -0.78 -3.29
C SER A 48 8.82 -1.12 -3.32
N MET A 49 8.03 -0.34 -2.58
CA MET A 49 6.57 -0.47 -2.55
C MET A 49 5.93 -0.04 -3.87
N GLU A 50 6.37 1.07 -4.47
CA GLU A 50 5.88 1.55 -5.77
C GLU A 50 6.16 0.54 -6.90
N ARG A 51 7.26 -0.21 -6.84
CA ARG A 51 7.58 -1.30 -7.79
C ARG A 51 6.82 -2.60 -7.51
N GLY A 52 6.06 -2.66 -6.43
CA GLY A 52 5.35 -3.87 -6.00
C GLY A 52 6.26 -4.94 -5.40
N VAL A 53 7.54 -4.67 -5.13
CA VAL A 53 8.45 -5.66 -4.50
C VAL A 53 8.03 -5.94 -3.05
N ARG A 54 7.44 -4.95 -2.39
CA ARG A 54 6.86 -5.08 -1.06
C ARG A 54 5.44 -4.53 -1.05
N MET A 55 4.61 -5.09 -0.20
CA MET A 55 3.29 -4.52 0.06
C MET A 55 3.44 -3.15 0.74
N PRO A 56 2.69 -2.13 0.30
CA PRO A 56 2.62 -0.86 1.02
C PRO A 56 1.98 -1.05 2.39
N SER A 57 2.58 -0.46 3.43
CA SER A 57 2.04 -0.56 4.77
C SER A 57 0.74 0.24 4.90
N PRO A 58 -0.21 -0.18 5.76
CA PRO A 58 -1.44 0.58 6.01
C PRO A 58 -1.17 2.03 6.40
N ARG A 59 -0.17 2.25 7.27
CA ARG A 59 0.26 3.59 7.68
C ARG A 59 0.73 4.45 6.50
N LEU A 60 1.49 3.87 5.57
CA LEU A 60 1.91 4.59 4.38
C LEU A 60 0.70 4.96 3.52
N LEU A 61 -0.27 4.06 3.37
CA LEU A 61 -1.47 4.29 2.58
C LEU A 61 -2.31 5.43 3.16
N ASP A 62 -2.52 5.48 4.48
CA ASP A 62 -3.26 6.59 5.11
C ASP A 62 -2.52 7.93 4.96
N ILE A 63 -1.21 7.95 5.18
CA ILE A 63 -0.42 9.18 5.03
C ILE A 63 -0.36 9.63 3.57
N ALA A 64 -0.24 8.70 2.63
CA ALA A 64 -0.31 9.00 1.20
C ALA A 64 -1.70 9.50 0.80
N ASP A 65 -2.78 8.99 1.42
CA ASP A 65 -4.14 9.45 1.19
C ASP A 65 -4.32 10.90 1.62
N GLU A 66 -3.89 11.23 2.84
CA GLU A 66 -3.95 12.59 3.39
C GLU A 66 -3.09 13.57 2.60
N LEU A 67 -1.85 13.21 2.26
CA LEU A 67 -0.93 14.09 1.53
C LEU A 67 -1.31 14.27 0.06
N CYS A 68 -1.81 13.22 -0.58
CA CYS A 68 -2.18 13.28 -1.99
C CYS A 68 -3.64 13.69 -2.21
N GLY A 69 -4.43 13.85 -1.13
CA GLY A 69 -5.85 14.16 -1.20
C GLY A 69 -6.66 13.08 -1.91
N ALA A 70 -6.34 11.80 -1.68
CA ALA A 70 -6.93 10.68 -2.42
C ALA A 70 -8.34 10.28 -1.94
N GLN A 71 -8.93 11.03 -0.99
CA GLN A 71 -10.32 10.89 -0.53
C GLN A 71 -10.67 9.46 -0.04
N GLY A 72 -9.74 8.82 0.65
CA GLY A 72 -9.87 7.46 1.17
C GLY A 72 -9.58 6.35 0.17
N MET A 73 -9.26 6.66 -1.09
CA MET A 73 -8.97 5.65 -2.13
C MET A 73 -7.68 4.87 -1.86
N LEU A 74 -6.65 5.53 -1.30
CA LEU A 74 -5.42 4.85 -0.90
C LEU A 74 -5.60 4.12 0.43
N SER A 75 -6.29 4.72 1.39
CA SER A 75 -6.65 4.05 2.65
C SER A 75 -7.51 2.80 2.46
N ALA A 76 -8.34 2.73 1.41
CA ALA A 76 -9.12 1.54 1.07
C ALA A 76 -8.25 0.38 0.56
N ALA A 77 -7.09 0.68 -0.05
CA ALA A 77 -6.17 -0.33 -0.55
C ALA A 77 -5.52 -1.17 0.58
N ARG A 78 -5.63 -0.73 1.84
CA ARG A 78 -5.27 -1.52 3.03
C ARG A 78 -5.96 -2.89 3.05
N ALA A 79 -7.19 -2.99 2.56
CA ALA A 79 -7.95 -4.25 2.56
C ALA A 79 -7.39 -5.30 1.58
N LEU A 80 -6.42 -4.92 0.74
CA LEU A 80 -5.69 -5.84 -0.14
C LEU A 80 -4.57 -6.59 0.60
N ASP A 81 -4.28 -6.22 1.85
CA ASP A 81 -3.42 -6.99 2.74
C ASP A 81 -4.22 -8.13 3.40
N PRO A 82 -3.88 -9.41 3.15
CA PRO A 82 -4.53 -10.55 3.80
C PRO A 82 -4.40 -10.50 5.34
N ASP A 83 -3.28 -9.99 5.86
CA ASP A 83 -3.04 -9.87 7.31
C ASP A 83 -3.96 -8.82 7.95
N GLU A 84 -4.09 -7.64 7.34
CA GLU A 84 -5.03 -6.61 7.81
C GLU A 84 -6.48 -7.04 7.63
N THR A 85 -6.83 -7.75 6.54
CA THR A 85 -8.19 -8.28 6.41
C THR A 85 -8.51 -9.23 7.56
N ALA A 86 -7.56 -10.08 7.97
CA ALA A 86 -7.72 -10.93 9.15
C ALA A 86 -7.90 -10.09 10.45
N ARG A 87 -7.09 -9.06 10.67
CA ARG A 87 -7.22 -8.15 11.84
C ARG A 87 -8.55 -7.40 11.87
N LEU A 88 -9.04 -6.96 10.70
CA LEU A 88 -10.35 -6.30 10.57
C LEU A 88 -11.50 -7.25 10.88
N ILE A 89 -11.39 -8.51 10.45
CA ILE A 89 -12.36 -9.56 10.77
C ILE A 89 -12.35 -9.83 12.28
N GLU A 90 -11.18 -9.98 12.90
CA GLU A 90 -11.04 -10.15 14.36
C GLU A 90 -11.62 -8.96 15.15
N ARG A 91 -11.28 -7.72 14.78
CA ARG A 91 -11.84 -6.50 15.44
C ARG A 91 -13.35 -6.38 15.31
N LYS A 92 -13.95 -6.88 14.23
CA LYS A 92 -15.41 -6.92 14.06
C LYS A 92 -16.04 -8.09 14.82
N ALA A 93 -15.34 -9.21 14.93
CA ALA A 93 -15.80 -10.39 15.69
C ALA A 93 -15.77 -10.14 17.20
N GLY A 94 -14.74 -9.46 17.72
CA GLY A 94 -14.56 -9.15 19.14
C GLY A 94 -15.33 -7.92 19.67
N ARG A 95 -16.19 -7.29 18.87
CA ARG A 95 -17.05 -6.17 19.30
C ARG A 95 -18.51 -6.58 19.51
N ARG A 96 -18.74 -7.89 19.69
CA ARG A 96 -20.02 -8.50 20.11
C ARG A 96 -19.90 -8.96 21.57
N GLU A 97 -19.71 -8.02 22.47
CA GLU A 97 -19.90 -8.20 23.92
C GLU A 97 -20.60 -6.97 24.49
#